data_AF-A0A853MGY7-F1
#
_entry.id   AF-A0A853MGY7-F1
#
_cell.length_a   1.000
_cell.length_b   1.000
_cell.length_c   1.000
_cell.angle_alpha   90.00
_cell.angle_beta   90.00
_cell.angle_gamma   90.00
#
_symmetry.space_group_name_H-M   'P 1'
#
loop_
_entity.id
_entity.type
_entity.pdbx_description
1 polymer ?
#
loop_
_entity_poly.entity_id
_entity_poly.type
_entity_poly.pdbx_seq_one_letter_code
_entity_poly.pdbx_strand_id
1 'polypeptide(L)'
;MHIQFREFNPFDVWIWFKFGTIPSQQEKQYVEEVFNSWFYLGKLGGFNAENLQIQETGVDLNYIDYDSEAYSRSMVALMHNMGEFEYEGEWGRCWFDLGTSDAIALDILLNALLQLNEEYVVIEILYIGGENEDWPVENEEMRAYSIYEN
;
A
#
# COMPACT_ATOMS: atom_id res chain seq x y z
N MET A 1 16.73 1.91 1.30
CA MET A 1 15.51 1.53 2.03
C MET A 1 15.70 0.20 2.78
N HIS A 2 15.36 0.15 4.07
CA HIS A 2 15.20 -1.06 4.87
C HIS A 2 13.71 -1.39 5.00
N ILE A 3 13.30 -2.59 4.59
CA ILE A 3 11.88 -3.02 4.57
C ILE A 3 11.65 -4.05 5.66
N GLN A 4 10.63 -3.84 6.49
CA GLN A 4 10.26 -4.78 7.55
C GLN A 4 8.74 -4.93 7.66
N PHE A 5 8.28 -6.18 7.70
CA PHE A 5 6.90 -6.51 8.07
C PHE A 5 6.79 -6.65 9.58
N ARG A 6 5.76 -6.06 10.18
CA ARG A 6 5.52 -6.05 11.61
C ARG A 6 4.04 -6.29 11.87
N GLU A 7 3.68 -7.26 12.70
CA GLU A 7 2.28 -7.52 13.13
C GLU A 7 1.23 -7.31 12.02
N PHE A 8 1.52 -7.83 10.82
CA PHE A 8 0.74 -7.51 9.63
C PHE A 8 -0.67 -8.11 9.71
N ASN A 9 -1.67 -7.25 9.58
CA ASN A 9 -3.07 -7.61 9.44
C ASN A 9 -3.62 -6.97 8.15
N PRO A 10 -4.04 -7.73 7.13
CA PRO A 10 -4.50 -7.15 5.87
C PRO A 10 -5.76 -6.28 6.01
N PHE A 11 -6.55 -6.47 7.07
CA PHE A 11 -7.75 -5.67 7.33
C PHE A 11 -7.47 -4.38 8.13
N ASP A 12 -6.24 -4.24 8.63
CA ASP A 12 -5.81 -3.15 9.50
C ASP A 12 -4.29 -3.00 9.40
N VAL A 13 -3.84 -2.42 8.28
CA VAL A 13 -2.40 -2.24 8.03
C VAL A 13 -2.05 -0.77 8.03
N TRP A 14 -1.18 -0.39 8.97
CA TRP A 14 -0.43 0.85 8.88
C TRP A 14 0.85 0.63 8.09
N ILE A 15 1.07 1.46 7.08
CA ILE A 15 2.34 1.50 6.34
C ILE A 15 3.06 2.78 6.73
N TRP A 16 4.31 2.64 7.17
CA TRP A 16 5.12 3.72 7.72
C TRP A 16 6.37 3.94 6.89
N PHE A 17 6.74 5.20 6.69
CA PHE A 17 7.91 5.63 5.93
C PHE A 17 8.77 6.52 6.82
N LYS A 18 10.07 6.20 6.94
CA LYS A 18 11.06 7.16 7.45
C LYS A 18 11.86 7.70 6.30
N PHE A 19 11.78 9.01 6.09
CA PHE A 19 12.55 9.73 5.10
C PHE A 19 13.94 10.07 5.66
N GLY A 20 14.93 10.23 4.77
CA GLY A 20 16.28 10.65 5.19
C GLY A 20 16.34 12.10 5.69
N THR A 21 15.35 12.91 5.33
CA THR A 21 15.11 14.28 5.81
C THR A 21 13.61 14.57 5.79
N ILE A 22 13.16 15.68 6.38
CA ILE A 22 11.75 16.11 6.28
C ILE A 22 11.37 16.25 4.79
N PRO A 23 10.39 15.48 4.30
CA PRO A 23 10.06 15.46 2.88
C PRO A 23 9.39 16.76 2.45
N SER A 24 9.79 17.25 1.28
CA SER A 24 9.14 18.36 0.58
C SER A 24 7.72 17.98 0.12
N GLN A 25 6.91 18.98 -0.23
CA GLN A 25 5.56 18.73 -0.74
C GLN A 25 5.55 17.90 -2.04
N GLN A 26 6.57 18.06 -2.87
CA GLN A 26 6.70 17.30 -4.10
C GLN A 26 7.04 15.83 -3.82
N GLU A 27 7.94 15.56 -2.87
CA GLU A 27 8.27 14.19 -2.45
C GLU A 27 7.07 13.49 -1.82
N LYS A 28 6.30 14.19 -0.98
CA LYS A 28 5.02 13.69 -0.43
C LYS A 28 4.06 13.31 -1.55
N GLN A 29 3.87 14.21 -2.52
CA GLN A 29 3.00 13.94 -3.67
C GLN A 29 3.46 12.69 -4.44
N TYR A 30 4.76 12.50 -4.67
CA TYR A 30 5.26 11.30 -5.33
C TYR A 30 4.91 10.00 -4.58
N VAL A 31 5.06 9.99 -3.25
CA VAL A 31 4.68 8.84 -2.43
C VAL A 31 3.18 8.61 -2.49
N GLU A 32 2.38 9.66 -2.25
CA GLU A 32 0.92 9.59 -2.27
C GLU A 32 0.36 9.08 -3.60
N GLU A 33 0.89 9.56 -4.73
CA GLU A 33 0.43 9.12 -6.06
C GLU A 33 0.73 7.64 -6.34
N VAL A 34 1.84 7.10 -5.83
CA VAL A 34 2.14 5.66 -5.93
C VAL A 34 1.07 4.86 -5.17
N PHE A 35 0.75 5.27 -3.94
CA PHE A 35 -0.26 4.59 -3.12
C PHE A 35 -1.67 4.76 -3.66
N ASN A 36 -2.05 5.97 -4.09
CA ASN A 36 -3.36 6.25 -4.69
C ASN A 36 -3.57 5.38 -5.93
N SER A 37 -2.56 5.28 -6.81
CA SER A 37 -2.61 4.45 -8.01
C SER A 37 -2.71 2.95 -7.66
N TRP A 38 -1.86 2.49 -6.74
CA TRP A 38 -1.86 1.11 -6.26
C TRP A 38 -3.20 0.73 -5.63
N PHE A 39 -3.70 1.53 -4.69
CA PHE A 39 -4.98 1.32 -4.03
C PHE A 39 -6.13 1.33 -5.04
N TYR A 40 -6.14 2.25 -6.00
CA TYR A 40 -7.18 2.31 -7.02
C TYR A 40 -7.25 1.03 -7.85
N LEU A 41 -6.10 0.50 -8.28
CA LEU A 41 -6.04 -0.80 -8.97
C LEU A 41 -6.56 -1.94 -8.08
N GLY A 42 -6.16 -1.97 -6.80
CA GLY A 42 -6.63 -2.97 -5.84
C GLY A 42 -8.14 -2.88 -5.54
N LYS A 43 -8.69 -1.66 -5.50
CA LYS A 43 -10.13 -1.40 -5.32
C LYS A 43 -10.97 -1.93 -6.49
N LEU A 44 -10.37 -2.01 -7.67
CA LEU A 44 -10.97 -2.58 -8.88
C LEU A 44 -10.69 -4.07 -9.06
N GLY A 45 -9.95 -4.69 -8.14
CA GLY A 45 -9.59 -6.11 -8.17
C GLY A 45 -8.46 -6.46 -9.12
N GLY A 46 -7.60 -5.49 -9.45
CA GLY A 46 -6.44 -5.70 -10.31
C GLY A 46 -5.37 -6.64 -9.74
N PHE A 47 -5.37 -6.89 -8.44
CA PHE A 47 -4.44 -7.78 -7.75
C PHE A 47 -5.14 -9.10 -7.37
N ASN A 48 -5.61 -9.81 -8.39
CA ASN A 48 -6.26 -11.11 -8.28
C ASN A 48 -5.33 -12.20 -8.85
N ALA A 49 -4.72 -12.96 -7.96
CA ALA A 49 -3.81 -14.05 -8.28
C ALA A 49 -4.51 -15.22 -8.99
N GLU A 50 -5.82 -15.40 -8.78
CA GLU A 50 -6.62 -16.45 -9.44
C GLU A 50 -6.93 -16.14 -10.92
N ASN A 51 -6.60 -14.93 -11.41
CA ASN A 51 -6.84 -14.52 -12.80
C ASN A 51 -5.59 -13.98 -13.50
N LEU A 52 -4.39 -14.47 -13.14
CA LEU A 52 -3.12 -14.05 -13.75
C LEU A 52 -2.79 -14.81 -15.05
N GLN A 53 -3.74 -14.93 -15.98
CA GLN A 53 -3.62 -15.76 -17.20
C GLN A 53 -2.35 -15.49 -18.03
N ILE A 54 -1.96 -14.21 -18.14
CA ILE A 54 -0.75 -13.81 -18.87
C ILE A 54 0.52 -14.31 -18.16
N GLN A 55 0.57 -14.18 -16.83
CA GLN A 55 1.69 -14.67 -16.03
C GLN A 55 1.79 -16.20 -16.08
N GLU A 56 0.65 -16.89 -16.02
CA GLU A 56 0.56 -18.35 -16.07
C GLU A 56 0.97 -18.93 -17.43
N THR A 57 0.74 -18.19 -18.51
CA THR A 57 1.14 -18.63 -19.85
C THR A 57 2.67 -18.61 -20.04
N GLY A 58 3.38 -17.75 -19.29
CA GLY A 58 4.84 -17.69 -19.32
C GLY A 58 5.39 -16.91 -20.51
N VAL A 59 6.34 -17.50 -21.25
CA VAL A 59 7.23 -16.73 -22.16
C VAL A 59 6.63 -16.50 -23.54
N ASP A 60 5.82 -17.43 -24.06
CA ASP A 60 5.20 -17.30 -25.38
C ASP A 60 3.76 -16.77 -25.25
N LEU A 61 3.61 -15.46 -25.36
CA LEU A 61 2.31 -14.79 -25.31
C LEU A 61 1.61 -14.73 -26.68
N ASN A 62 2.19 -15.33 -27.74
CA ASN A 62 1.60 -15.26 -29.06
C ASN A 62 0.27 -16.02 -29.11
N TYR A 63 -0.76 -15.37 -29.64
CA TYR A 63 -2.09 -15.96 -29.85
C TYR A 63 -2.78 -16.47 -28.58
N ILE A 64 -2.46 -15.91 -27.40
CA ILE A 64 -3.26 -16.15 -26.20
C ILE A 64 -4.71 -15.74 -26.46
N ASP A 65 -5.62 -16.67 -26.20
CA ASP A 65 -7.05 -16.41 -26.10
C ASP A 65 -7.36 -16.08 -24.63
N TYR A 66 -7.34 -14.78 -24.30
CA TYR A 66 -7.59 -14.33 -22.93
C TYR A 66 -9.06 -14.50 -22.59
N ASP A 67 -9.36 -15.28 -21.55
CA ASP A 67 -10.73 -15.52 -21.13
C ASP A 67 -11.25 -14.33 -20.31
N SER A 68 -12.04 -13.48 -20.95
CA SER A 68 -12.66 -12.30 -20.31
C SER A 68 -13.67 -12.64 -19.22
N GLU A 69 -14.18 -13.88 -19.19
CA GLU A 69 -15.14 -14.34 -18.19
C GLU A 69 -14.46 -15.06 -17.01
N ALA A 70 -13.17 -15.38 -17.09
CA ALA A 70 -12.45 -16.02 -15.99
C ALA A 70 -12.52 -15.22 -14.68
N TYR A 71 -12.43 -13.90 -14.77
CA TYR A 71 -12.52 -13.01 -13.61
C TYR A 71 -13.84 -13.16 -12.85
N SER A 72 -14.98 -13.25 -13.55
CA SER A 72 -16.30 -13.38 -12.90
C SER A 72 -16.53 -14.75 -12.27
N ARG A 73 -15.69 -15.74 -12.62
CA ARG A 73 -15.71 -17.09 -12.05
C ARG A 73 -14.72 -17.26 -10.89
N SER A 74 -13.76 -16.35 -10.73
CA SER A 74 -12.81 -16.31 -9.61
C SER A 74 -13.38 -15.59 -8.39
N MET A 75 -12.79 -15.80 -7.21
CA MET A 75 -13.11 -14.99 -6.05
C MET A 75 -12.56 -13.58 -6.24
N VAL A 76 -13.39 -12.56 -6.02
CA VAL A 76 -12.97 -11.17 -6.25
C VAL A 76 -12.02 -10.72 -5.12
N ALA A 77 -10.79 -10.37 -5.50
CA ALA A 77 -9.73 -9.91 -4.60
C ALA A 77 -9.72 -8.37 -4.54
N LEU A 78 -10.45 -7.78 -3.59
CA LEU A 78 -10.68 -6.32 -3.51
C LEU A 78 -10.00 -5.70 -2.30
N MET A 79 -9.37 -4.54 -2.51
CA MET A 79 -9.07 -3.61 -1.41
C MET A 79 -10.32 -2.86 -0.99
N HIS A 80 -10.44 -2.56 0.31
CA HIS A 80 -11.63 -1.95 0.85
C HIS A 80 -11.43 -0.46 1.15
N ASN A 81 -10.43 -0.09 1.93
CA ASN A 81 -10.31 1.29 2.40
C ASN A 81 -8.86 1.76 2.44
N MET A 82 -8.70 3.07 2.34
CA MET A 82 -7.44 3.80 2.49
C MET A 82 -7.74 5.04 3.33
N GLY A 83 -6.89 5.30 4.32
CA GLY A 83 -6.95 6.52 5.13
C GLY A 83 -6.27 7.71 4.44
N GLU A 84 -6.21 8.83 5.14
CA GLU A 84 -5.42 9.97 4.70
C GLU A 84 -3.93 9.75 4.99
N PHE A 85 -3.07 10.39 4.22
CA PHE A 85 -1.64 10.44 4.54
C PHE A 85 -1.38 11.42 5.68
N GLU A 86 -0.63 10.94 6.67
CA GLU A 86 -0.19 11.74 7.80
C GLU A 86 1.33 11.88 7.76
N TYR A 87 1.85 13.05 8.14
CA TYR A 87 3.31 13.30 8.22
C TYR A 87 3.69 14.01 9.51
N GLU A 88 4.73 13.53 10.17
CA GLU A 88 5.32 14.13 11.36
C GLU A 88 6.86 14.12 11.27
N GLY A 89 7.46 15.29 11.04
CA GLY A 89 8.90 15.41 10.84
C GLY A 89 9.38 14.58 9.63
N GLU A 90 10.25 13.61 9.89
CA GLU A 90 10.81 12.69 8.90
C GLU A 90 9.94 11.43 8.71
N TRP A 91 8.82 11.32 9.42
CA TRP A 91 7.91 10.19 9.31
C TRP A 91 6.70 10.53 8.44
N GLY A 92 6.26 9.55 7.67
CA GLY A 92 4.94 9.50 7.05
C GLY A 92 4.24 8.18 7.37
N ARG A 93 2.91 8.18 7.37
CA ARG A 93 2.11 6.95 7.49
C ARG A 93 0.78 7.06 6.74
N CYS A 94 0.26 5.91 6.35
CA CYS A 94 -1.11 5.79 5.85
C CYS A 94 -1.68 4.43 6.28
N TRP A 95 -2.97 4.42 6.60
CA TRP A 95 -3.71 3.22 6.97
C TRP A 95 -4.43 2.62 5.76
N PHE A 96 -4.51 1.29 5.69
CA PHE A 96 -5.23 0.57 4.66
C PHE A 96 -6.02 -0.62 5.23
N ASP A 97 -7.15 -0.90 4.60
CA ASP A 97 -7.83 -2.19 4.62
C ASP A 97 -7.69 -2.81 3.23
N LEU A 98 -6.76 -3.75 3.10
CA LEU A 98 -6.42 -4.45 1.87
C LEU A 98 -7.49 -5.48 1.46
N GLY A 99 -8.48 -5.72 2.32
CA GLY A 99 -9.59 -6.62 2.08
C GLY A 99 -9.14 -8.03 1.68
N THR A 100 -9.61 -8.49 0.53
CA THR A 100 -9.29 -9.80 -0.04
C THR A 100 -8.21 -9.74 -1.12
N SER A 101 -7.51 -8.63 -1.26
CA SER A 101 -6.45 -8.48 -2.25
C SER A 101 -5.30 -9.48 -2.01
N ASP A 102 -4.80 -10.09 -3.09
CA ASP A 102 -3.73 -11.09 -2.98
C ASP A 102 -2.36 -10.47 -2.73
N ALA A 103 -1.42 -11.29 -2.23
CA ALA A 103 -0.07 -10.86 -1.86
C ALA A 103 0.73 -10.19 -3.00
N ILE A 104 0.38 -10.46 -4.27
CA ILE A 104 0.97 -9.79 -5.44
C ILE A 104 0.81 -8.26 -5.37
N ALA A 105 -0.23 -7.76 -4.70
CA ALA A 105 -0.41 -6.34 -4.45
C ALA A 105 0.81 -5.74 -3.72
N LEU A 106 1.31 -6.44 -2.70
CA LEU A 106 2.45 -5.98 -1.90
C LEU A 106 3.76 -6.04 -2.69
N ASP A 107 3.97 -7.09 -3.48
CA ASP A 107 5.16 -7.18 -4.35
C ASP A 107 5.20 -6.01 -5.36
N ILE A 108 4.06 -5.70 -5.99
CA ILE A 108 3.95 -4.59 -6.94
C ILE A 108 4.25 -3.25 -6.25
N LEU A 109 3.66 -3.03 -5.06
CA LEU A 109 3.91 -1.83 -4.27
C LEU A 109 5.39 -1.69 -3.89
N LEU A 110 6.00 -2.75 -3.36
CA LEU A 110 7.40 -2.75 -2.93
C LEU A 110 8.34 -2.45 -4.10
N ASN A 111 8.10 -3.06 -5.27
CA ASN A 111 8.89 -2.76 -6.47
C ASN A 111 8.77 -1.30 -6.89
N ALA A 112 7.57 -0.73 -6.85
CA ALA A 112 7.34 0.68 -7.15
C ALA A 112 8.05 1.60 -6.15
N LEU A 113 7.97 1.32 -4.86
CA LEU A 113 8.62 2.10 -3.80
C LEU A 113 10.14 2.01 -3.83
N LEU A 114 10.69 0.83 -4.16
CA LEU A 114 12.13 0.67 -4.35
C LEU A 114 12.63 1.56 -5.50
N GLN A 115 11.93 1.58 -6.64
CA GLN A 115 12.29 2.47 -7.75
C GLN A 115 12.08 3.95 -7.40
N LEU A 116 11.00 4.27 -6.68
CA LEU A 116 10.72 5.62 -6.18
C LEU A 116 11.86 6.12 -5.29
N ASN A 117 12.37 5.22 -4.44
CA ASN A 117 13.46 5.50 -3.50
C ASN A 117 14.78 5.87 -4.18
N GLU A 118 15.09 5.20 -5.30
CA GLU A 118 16.35 5.42 -6.01
C GLU A 118 16.35 6.76 -6.77
N GLU A 119 15.19 7.22 -7.24
CA GLU A 119 15.13 8.30 -8.24
C GLU A 119 14.49 9.60 -7.73
N TYR A 120 13.56 9.53 -6.76
CA TYR A 120 12.67 10.66 -6.44
C TYR A 120 12.67 11.10 -4.98
N VAL A 121 12.79 10.18 -4.03
CA VAL A 121 12.71 10.50 -2.59
C VAL A 121 13.50 9.50 -1.77
N VAL A 122 14.30 9.95 -0.80
CA VAL A 122 15.07 9.03 0.06
C VAL A 122 14.20 8.52 1.19
N ILE A 123 13.79 7.25 1.10
CA ILE A 123 13.09 6.50 2.14
C ILE A 123 14.08 5.51 2.78
N GLU A 124 14.49 5.80 4.00
CA GLU A 124 15.43 4.97 4.75
C GLU A 124 14.77 3.72 5.28
N ILE A 125 13.55 3.82 5.81
CA ILE A 125 12.82 2.73 6.46
C ILE A 125 11.39 2.66 5.92
N LEU A 126 10.93 1.43 5.64
CA LEU A 126 9.56 1.11 5.31
C LEU A 126 9.06 0.01 6.26
N TYR A 127 8.06 0.32 7.08
CA TYR A 127 7.36 -0.67 7.89
C TYR A 127 5.99 -1.00 7.30
N ILE A 128 5.66 -2.28 7.25
CA ILE A 128 4.36 -2.78 6.79
C ILE A 128 3.69 -3.50 7.96
N GLY A 129 2.68 -2.84 8.54
CA GLY A 129 1.96 -3.25 9.73
C GLY A 129 2.60 -2.79 11.04
N GLY A 130 1.92 -3.12 12.15
CA GLY A 130 2.31 -2.77 13.51
C GLY A 130 2.24 -1.27 13.80
N GLU A 131 2.57 -0.89 15.03
CA GLU A 131 2.62 0.50 15.48
C GLU A 131 4.05 1.03 15.54
N ASN A 132 4.28 2.27 15.13
CA ASN A 132 5.58 2.89 15.34
C ASN A 132 5.69 3.43 16.78
N GLU A 133 6.66 2.94 17.56
CA GLU A 133 6.89 3.41 18.94
C GLU A 133 7.28 4.90 18.98
N ASP A 134 7.97 5.38 17.95
CA ASP A 134 8.37 6.79 17.82
C ASP A 134 7.19 7.71 17.51
N TRP A 135 6.12 7.17 16.94
CA TRP A 135 4.92 7.92 16.54
C TRP A 135 3.66 7.03 16.67
N PRO A 136 3.08 6.92 17.87
CA PRO A 136 1.96 6.02 18.11
C PRO A 136 0.72 6.45 17.33
N VAL A 137 -0.16 5.50 17.05
CA VAL A 137 -1.50 5.80 16.51
C VAL A 137 -2.37 6.25 17.69
N GLU A 138 -3.10 7.36 17.54
CA GLU A 138 -4.05 7.77 18.58
C GLU A 138 -5.14 6.71 18.72
N ASN A 139 -5.29 6.15 19.92
CA ASN A 139 -6.40 5.25 20.22
C ASN A 139 -7.75 5.96 19.96
N GLU A 140 -8.76 5.21 19.51
CA GLU A 140 -10.13 5.73 19.28
C GLU A 140 -10.67 6.51 20.49
N GLU A 141 -10.30 6.10 21.72
CA GLU A 141 -10.64 6.82 22.95
C GLU A 141 -9.98 8.22 23.01
N MET A 142 -8.71 8.36 22.63
CA MET A 142 -8.00 9.66 22.61
C MET A 142 -8.55 10.61 21.54
N ARG A 143 -8.95 10.08 20.37
CA ARG A 143 -9.63 10.86 19.32
C ARG A 143 -10.97 11.42 19.81
N ALA A 144 -11.73 10.63 20.59
CA ALA A 144 -12.98 11.11 21.17
C ALA A 144 -12.74 12.25 22.17
N TYR A 145 -11.70 12.19 23.00
CA TYR A 145 -11.37 13.25 23.96
C TYR A 145 -10.91 14.56 23.31
N SER A 146 -10.14 14.53 22.21
CA SER A 146 -9.63 15.76 21.56
C SER A 146 -10.74 16.58 20.89
N ILE A 147 -11.83 15.93 20.47
CA ILE A 147 -13.02 16.60 19.88
C ILE A 147 -13.80 17.41 20.93
N TYR A 148 -13.69 17.07 22.22
CA TYR A 148 -14.40 17.77 23.30
C TYR A 148 -13.59 18.93 23.91
N GLU A 149 -12.32 19.11 23.54
CA GLU A 149 -11.45 20.18 24.05
C GLU A 149 -11.26 21.36 23.08
N ASN A 150 -11.92 21.36 21.91
CA ASN A 150 -11.92 22.47 20.95
C ASN A 150 -13.25 23.26 20.93
#